data_AF-A0A1C4XU48-F1
#
_entry.id   AF-A0A1C4XU48-F1
#
_cell.length_a   1.000
_cell.length_b   1.000
_cell.length_c   1.000
_cell.angle_alpha   90.00
_cell.angle_beta   90.00
_cell.angle_gamma   90.00
#
_symmetry.space_group_name_H-M   'P 1'
#
loop_
_entity.id
_entity.type
_entity.pdbx_description
1 polymer ?
#
loop_
_entity_poly.entity_id
_entity_poly.type
_entity_poly.pdbx_seq_one_letter_code
_entity_poly.pdbx_strand_id
1 'polypeptide(L)'
;MRMRQAVIVADAAGLAAGYALDAFLGDPRRWHPVAGFGRAAGALERRLYRPDRAAGAAFTALAVGVPVLLGAAGALATRRRPVARAVLVAAGTWTVLGGRTLRHESEMMGRALRDGDLPAARRRLNHLCGRDPSVLDEPELARATVESVAENTSDAVVAPLFWGAVAGLPGLLGYRAANTLDAMVGHRSDRYARFGTPAARLDDLLNLAPARLTGLLTVAVAPVARGDRERAWHVWRRDRNDHPSPNAGQCESAMAGALGVRLGGRNVYFGRSEVRPFLGDGPRPEARHLRRAARISGAVGRSALALAVAVAVGRAALGRAVPGPDRNGRVRGALGRAVPRPTGVEDRVRGALGRATPAGVASVRDIRAGASRVGAGRGRAA
;
A
#
# COMPACT_ATOMS: atom_id res chain seq x y z
N MET A 1 -19.65 -12.52 -19.88
CA MET A 1 -18.41 -11.95 -20.45
C MET A 1 -18.48 -10.42 -20.64
N ARG A 2 -19.48 -9.85 -21.33
CA ARG A 2 -19.61 -8.39 -21.58
C ARG A 2 -19.67 -7.54 -20.30
N MET A 3 -20.40 -7.97 -19.27
CA MET A 3 -20.54 -7.20 -18.02
C MET A 3 -19.23 -7.09 -17.21
N ARG A 4 -18.40 -8.14 -17.18
CA ARG A 4 -17.08 -8.07 -16.52
C ARG A 4 -16.15 -7.09 -17.24
N GLN A 5 -16.20 -7.02 -18.57
CA GLN A 5 -15.41 -6.06 -19.34
C GLN A 5 -15.85 -4.62 -19.09
N ALA A 6 -17.16 -4.36 -19.06
CA ALA A 6 -17.69 -3.02 -18.76
C ALA A 6 -17.27 -2.51 -17.38
N VAL A 7 -17.26 -3.39 -16.37
CA VAL A 7 -16.77 -3.08 -15.00
C VAL A 7 -15.30 -2.69 -15.01
N ILE A 8 -14.46 -3.46 -15.70
CA ILE A 8 -13.01 -3.21 -15.78
C ILE A 8 -12.69 -1.91 -16.51
N VAL A 9 -13.35 -1.66 -17.64
CA VAL A 9 -13.18 -0.41 -18.39
C VAL A 9 -13.63 0.79 -17.56
N ALA A 10 -14.73 0.65 -16.81
CA ALA A 10 -15.21 1.70 -15.91
C ALA A 10 -14.23 1.99 -14.76
N ASP A 11 -13.60 0.97 -14.17
CA ASP A 11 -12.57 1.16 -13.13
C ASP A 11 -11.34 1.87 -13.69
N ALA A 12 -10.85 1.43 -14.85
CA ALA A 12 -9.70 2.04 -15.51
C ALA A 12 -9.97 3.51 -15.90
N ALA A 13 -11.15 3.79 -16.47
CA ALA A 13 -11.58 5.14 -16.79
C ALA A 13 -11.73 6.00 -15.52
N GLY A 14 -12.28 5.44 -14.45
CA GLY A 14 -12.40 6.11 -13.16
C GLY A 14 -11.05 6.48 -12.55
N LEU A 15 -10.08 5.55 -12.55
CA LEU A 15 -8.72 5.82 -12.08
C LEU A 15 -8.06 6.96 -12.87
N ALA A 16 -8.16 6.93 -14.20
CA ALA A 16 -7.62 7.97 -15.08
C ALA A 16 -8.31 9.33 -14.85
N ALA A 17 -9.63 9.35 -14.77
CA ALA A 17 -10.40 10.57 -14.53
C ALA A 17 -10.11 11.16 -13.15
N GLY A 18 -10.06 10.34 -12.10
CA GLY A 18 -9.75 10.79 -10.74
C GLY A 18 -8.32 11.32 -10.61
N TYR A 19 -7.34 10.71 -11.28
CA TYR A 19 -5.99 11.25 -11.36
C TYR A 19 -5.95 12.59 -12.10
N ALA A 20 -6.69 12.73 -13.20
CA ALA A 20 -6.81 14.00 -13.92
C ALA A 20 -7.43 15.08 -13.01
N LEU A 21 -8.49 14.75 -12.25
CA LEU A 21 -9.09 15.66 -11.27
C LEU A 21 -8.08 16.10 -10.20
N ASP A 22 -7.27 15.19 -9.63
CA ASP A 22 -6.17 15.59 -8.73
C ASP A 22 -5.18 16.52 -9.44
N ALA A 23 -4.76 16.17 -10.66
CA ALA A 23 -3.80 16.96 -11.40
C ALA A 23 -4.28 18.39 -11.74
N PHE A 24 -5.58 18.61 -11.94
CA PHE A 24 -6.17 19.92 -12.24
C PHE A 24 -6.65 20.68 -11.01
N LEU A 25 -7.40 20.03 -10.14
CA LEU A 25 -8.08 20.65 -8.99
C LEU A 25 -7.24 20.57 -7.71
N GLY A 26 -6.54 19.45 -7.51
CA GLY A 26 -5.86 19.12 -6.26
C GLY A 26 -6.83 18.83 -5.13
N ASP A 27 -6.35 18.97 -3.90
CA ASP A 27 -7.16 18.72 -2.71
C ASP A 27 -8.25 19.79 -2.52
N PRO A 28 -9.49 19.39 -2.17
CA PRO A 28 -10.54 20.33 -1.84
C PRO A 28 -10.19 21.17 -0.60
N ARG A 29 -10.26 22.50 -0.71
CA ARG A 29 -9.91 23.44 0.38
C ARG A 29 -10.88 23.38 1.57
N ARG A 30 -12.13 22.97 1.34
CA ARG A 30 -13.18 22.81 2.35
C ARG A 30 -13.80 21.43 2.22
N TRP A 31 -14.30 20.88 3.32
CA TRP A 31 -14.98 19.58 3.35
C TRP A 31 -14.15 18.43 2.77
N HIS A 32 -12.83 18.47 2.97
CA HIS A 32 -11.94 17.42 2.48
C HIS A 32 -12.33 16.06 3.07
N PRO A 33 -12.71 15.06 2.25
CA PRO A 33 -13.25 13.81 2.79
C PRO A 33 -12.28 13.07 3.70
N VAL A 34 -10.98 13.06 3.37
CA VAL A 34 -9.92 12.52 4.24
C VAL A 34 -9.84 13.25 5.58
N ALA A 35 -9.99 14.59 5.61
CA ALA A 35 -10.04 15.33 6.87
C ALA A 35 -11.32 15.01 7.66
N GLY A 36 -12.45 14.80 6.98
CA GLY A 36 -13.69 14.29 7.59
C GLY A 36 -13.48 12.92 8.23
N PHE A 37 -12.84 12.00 7.52
CA PHE A 37 -12.42 10.70 8.03
C PHE A 37 -11.51 10.84 9.25
N GLY A 38 -10.49 11.69 9.20
CA GLY A 38 -9.59 11.94 10.33
C GLY A 38 -10.32 12.46 11.58
N ARG A 39 -11.32 13.34 11.42
CA ARG A 39 -12.17 13.78 12.56
C ARG A 39 -12.99 12.63 13.14
N ALA A 40 -13.60 11.80 12.29
CA ALA A 40 -14.38 10.64 12.73
C ALA A 40 -13.50 9.59 13.42
N ALA A 41 -12.33 9.30 12.84
CA ALA A 41 -11.32 8.43 13.44
C ALA A 41 -10.83 9.00 14.77
N GLY A 42 -10.59 10.30 14.89
CA GLY A 42 -10.22 10.93 16.17
C GLY A 42 -11.30 10.83 17.23
N ALA A 43 -12.58 10.93 16.86
CA ALA A 43 -13.69 10.69 17.79
C ALA A 43 -13.77 9.22 18.23
N LEU A 44 -13.50 8.29 17.31
CA LEU A 44 -13.45 6.87 17.61
C LEU A 44 -12.25 6.51 18.49
N GLU A 45 -11.08 7.09 18.23
CA GLU A 45 -9.86 6.95 19.03
C GLU A 45 -10.14 7.32 20.48
N ARG A 46 -10.75 8.49 20.73
CA ARG A 46 -11.09 8.92 22.11
C ARG A 46 -12.00 7.95 22.86
N ARG A 47 -12.84 7.18 22.15
CA ARG A 47 -13.76 6.20 22.75
C ARG A 47 -13.10 4.84 22.99
N LEU A 48 -12.19 4.44 22.10
CA LEU A 48 -11.56 3.12 22.15
C LEU A 48 -10.16 3.15 22.79
N TYR A 49 -9.59 4.32 23.03
CA TYR A 49 -8.21 4.45 23.49
C TYR A 49 -8.00 3.73 24.80
N ARG A 50 -7.07 2.78 24.75
CA ARG A 50 -6.40 2.16 25.88
C ARG A 50 -4.94 1.98 25.49
N PRO A 51 -3.97 2.07 26.42
CA PRO A 51 -2.55 1.97 26.11
C PRO A 51 -2.13 0.51 25.84
N ASP A 52 -2.86 -0.22 24.99
CA ASP A 52 -2.61 -1.59 24.60
C ASP A 52 -2.89 -1.84 23.11
N ARG A 53 -2.35 -2.95 22.60
CA ARG A 53 -2.43 -3.29 21.17
C ARG A 53 -3.80 -3.83 20.75
N ALA A 54 -4.59 -4.38 21.67
CA ALA A 54 -5.89 -4.98 21.35
C ALA A 54 -6.91 -3.88 21.04
N ALA A 55 -6.94 -2.83 21.86
CA ALA A 55 -7.73 -1.62 21.61
C ALA A 55 -7.31 -0.94 20.31
N GLY A 56 -5.99 -0.83 20.06
CA GLY A 56 -5.43 -0.33 18.81
C GLY A 56 -5.86 -1.13 17.58
N ALA A 57 -5.92 -2.46 17.70
CA ALA A 57 -6.32 -3.34 16.61
C ALA A 57 -7.82 -3.22 16.33
N ALA A 58 -8.66 -3.16 17.37
CA ALA A 58 -10.10 -2.91 17.22
C ALA A 58 -10.38 -1.55 16.57
N PHE A 59 -9.68 -0.50 17.02
CA PHE A 59 -9.72 0.83 16.42
C PHE A 59 -9.36 0.79 14.93
N THR A 60 -8.21 0.20 14.60
CA THR A 60 -7.71 0.11 13.22
C THR A 60 -8.68 -0.68 12.34
N ALA A 61 -9.16 -1.83 12.82
CA ALA A 61 -10.09 -2.69 12.07
C ALA A 61 -11.42 -1.98 11.79
N LEU A 62 -11.98 -1.27 12.77
CA LEU A 62 -13.23 -0.54 12.59
C LEU A 62 -13.05 0.68 11.68
N ALA A 63 -12.01 1.48 11.92
CA ALA A 63 -11.76 2.71 11.16
C ALA A 63 -11.38 2.43 9.69
N VAL A 64 -10.62 1.36 9.40
CA VAL A 64 -10.32 0.95 8.01
C VAL A 64 -11.45 0.14 7.40
N GLY A 65 -12.10 -0.72 8.19
CA GLY A 65 -13.16 -1.61 7.72
C GLY A 65 -14.37 -0.87 7.16
N VAL A 66 -14.78 0.24 7.79
CA VAL A 66 -15.93 1.04 7.33
C VAL A 66 -15.71 1.59 5.90
N PRO A 67 -14.62 2.33 5.58
CA PRO A 67 -14.32 2.75 4.21
C PRO A 67 -14.22 1.59 3.21
N VAL A 68 -13.63 0.46 3.60
CA VAL A 68 -13.54 -0.74 2.74
C VAL A 68 -14.93 -1.29 2.41
N LEU A 69 -15.79 -1.45 3.41
CA LEU A 69 -17.15 -1.94 3.23
C LEU A 69 -18.01 -0.96 2.40
N LEU A 70 -17.86 0.34 2.61
CA LEU A 70 -18.53 1.36 1.78
C LEU A 70 -18.06 1.29 0.32
N GLY A 71 -16.75 1.16 0.09
CA GLY A 71 -16.19 0.96 -1.24
C GLY A 71 -16.72 -0.31 -1.91
N ALA A 72 -16.85 -1.41 -1.15
CA ALA A 72 -17.37 -2.68 -1.66
C ALA A 72 -18.87 -2.61 -1.98
N ALA A 73 -19.66 -2.00 -1.10
CA ALA A 73 -21.08 -1.75 -1.31
C ALA A 73 -21.31 -0.86 -2.54
N GLY A 74 -20.55 0.23 -2.69
CA GLY A 74 -20.62 1.12 -3.85
C GLY A 74 -20.22 0.42 -5.16
N ALA A 75 -19.17 -0.39 -5.13
CA ALA A 75 -18.75 -1.21 -6.26
C ALA A 75 -19.83 -2.23 -6.67
N LEU A 76 -20.48 -2.86 -5.69
CA LEU A 76 -21.56 -3.82 -5.92
C LEU A 76 -22.82 -3.14 -6.48
N ALA A 77 -23.22 -2.00 -5.91
CA ALA A 77 -24.39 -1.23 -6.32
C ALA A 77 -24.26 -0.70 -7.76
N THR A 78 -23.04 -0.38 -8.20
CA THR A 78 -22.76 0.16 -9.54
C THR A 78 -22.36 -0.90 -10.57
N ARG A 79 -22.34 -2.20 -10.22
CA ARG A 79 -21.83 -3.28 -11.10
C ARG A 79 -22.52 -3.40 -12.48
N ARG A 80 -23.76 -2.93 -12.59
CA ARG A 80 -24.55 -2.93 -13.85
C ARG A 80 -24.63 -1.55 -14.51
N ARG A 81 -24.02 -0.53 -13.92
CA ARG A 81 -24.10 0.88 -14.35
C ARG A 81 -22.68 1.41 -14.59
N PRO A 82 -22.05 1.12 -15.74
CA PRO A 82 -20.63 1.40 -15.97
C PRO A 82 -20.27 2.88 -15.84
N VAL A 83 -21.14 3.79 -16.28
CA VAL A 83 -20.93 5.24 -16.12
C VAL A 83 -20.95 5.63 -14.64
N ALA A 84 -21.96 5.21 -13.88
CA ALA A 84 -22.04 5.48 -12.44
C ALA A 84 -20.85 4.89 -11.67
N ARG A 85 -20.38 3.70 -12.09
CA ARG A 85 -19.17 3.08 -11.54
C ARG A 85 -17.94 3.93 -11.82
N ALA A 86 -17.73 4.36 -13.07
CA ALA A 86 -16.58 5.19 -13.45
C ALA A 86 -16.57 6.51 -12.68
N VAL A 87 -17.72 7.16 -12.52
CA VAL A 87 -17.86 8.40 -11.72
C VAL A 87 -17.53 8.14 -10.25
N LEU A 88 -18.05 7.06 -9.66
CA LEU A 88 -17.78 6.72 -8.26
C LEU A 88 -16.30 6.40 -8.03
N VAL A 89 -15.67 5.65 -8.93
CA VAL A 89 -14.23 5.36 -8.87
C VAL A 89 -13.41 6.63 -9.05
N ALA A 90 -13.77 7.50 -10.00
CA ALA A 90 -13.09 8.78 -10.20
C ALA A 90 -13.17 9.67 -8.95
N ALA A 91 -14.34 9.77 -8.34
CA ALA A 91 -14.52 10.52 -7.09
C ALA A 91 -13.69 9.92 -5.95
N GLY A 92 -13.69 8.59 -5.81
CA GLY A 92 -12.87 7.88 -4.84
C GLY A 92 -11.37 8.10 -5.07
N THR A 93 -10.90 7.96 -6.31
CA THR A 93 -9.51 8.18 -6.71
C THR A 93 -9.08 9.62 -6.44
N TRP A 94 -9.85 10.62 -6.89
CA TRP A 94 -9.54 12.03 -6.61
C TRP A 94 -9.47 12.31 -5.10
N THR A 95 -10.37 11.71 -4.31
CA THR A 95 -10.43 11.89 -2.85
C THR A 95 -9.19 11.37 -2.13
N VAL A 96 -8.60 10.27 -2.62
CA VAL A 96 -7.49 9.59 -1.93
C VAL A 96 -6.12 10.02 -2.42
N LEU A 97 -6.03 10.59 -3.63
CA LEU A 97 -4.79 11.13 -4.16
C LEU A 97 -4.47 12.49 -3.53
N GLY A 98 -3.18 12.82 -3.46
CA GLY A 98 -2.69 14.14 -3.01
C GLY A 98 -1.47 14.60 -3.82
N GLY A 99 -1.34 14.10 -5.05
CA GLY A 99 -0.14 14.27 -5.86
C GLY A 99 0.10 15.72 -6.29
N ARG A 100 -0.96 16.45 -6.67
CA ARG A 100 -0.84 17.87 -7.03
C ARG A 100 -0.39 18.73 -5.85
N THR A 101 -1.02 18.56 -4.69
CA THR A 101 -0.68 19.31 -3.47
C THR A 101 0.77 19.05 -3.07
N LEU A 102 1.22 17.80 -3.08
CA LEU A 102 2.61 17.44 -2.76
C LEU A 102 3.62 18.18 -3.66
N ARG A 103 3.40 18.17 -4.97
CA ARG A 103 4.28 18.88 -5.92
C ARG A 103 4.21 20.39 -5.73
N HIS A 104 3.03 20.94 -5.45
CA HIS A 104 2.86 22.36 -5.19
C HIS A 104 3.66 22.80 -3.95
N GLU A 105 3.56 22.09 -2.83
CA GLU A 105 4.31 22.43 -1.62
C GLU A 105 5.83 22.33 -1.84
N SER A 106 6.30 21.33 -2.59
CA SER A 106 7.71 21.23 -2.97
C SER A 106 8.18 22.43 -3.80
N GLU A 107 7.38 22.87 -4.78
CA GLU A 107 7.69 24.05 -5.59
C GLU A 107 7.66 25.35 -4.78
N MET A 108 6.72 25.49 -3.85
CA MET A 108 6.61 26.68 -2.99
C MET A 108 7.77 26.76 -2.01
N MET A 109 8.15 25.63 -1.40
CA MET A 109 9.37 25.55 -0.60
C MET A 109 10.61 25.91 -1.43
N GLY A 110 10.73 25.38 -2.65
CA GLY A 110 11.84 25.72 -3.54
C GLY A 110 11.87 27.18 -4.01
N ARG A 111 10.75 27.91 -3.95
CA ARG A 111 10.72 29.37 -4.15
C ARG A 111 11.23 30.08 -2.90
N ALA A 112 10.62 29.78 -1.74
CA ALA A 112 11.01 30.39 -0.46
C ALA A 112 12.51 30.25 -0.17
N LEU A 113 13.09 29.07 -0.38
CA LEU A 113 14.53 28.85 -0.17
C LEU A 113 15.40 29.61 -1.18
N ARG A 114 15.00 29.69 -2.47
CA ARG A 114 15.75 30.48 -3.47
C ARG A 114 15.73 31.98 -3.17
N ASP A 115 14.64 32.45 -2.57
CA ASP A 115 14.45 33.85 -2.22
C ASP A 115 15.05 34.20 -0.84
N GLY A 116 15.64 33.22 -0.13
CA GLY A 116 16.22 33.40 1.21
C GLY A 116 15.19 33.54 2.34
N ASP A 117 13.90 33.33 2.08
CA ASP A 117 12.82 33.47 3.07
C ASP A 117 12.67 32.19 3.92
N LEU A 118 13.61 32.00 4.85
CA LEU A 118 13.58 30.90 5.80
C LEU A 118 12.33 30.89 6.68
N PRO A 119 11.81 32.03 7.20
CA PRO A 119 10.55 32.03 7.92
C PRO A 119 9.37 31.44 7.11
N ALA A 120 9.24 31.79 5.82
CA ALA A 120 8.23 31.19 4.97
C ALA A 120 8.47 29.70 4.72
N ALA A 121 9.72 29.30 4.46
CA ALA A 121 10.08 27.90 4.29
C ALA A 121 9.73 27.05 5.53
N ARG A 122 10.05 27.55 6.74
CA ARG A 122 9.73 26.87 8.00
C ARG A 122 8.23 26.69 8.21
N ARG A 123 7.42 27.71 7.91
CA ARG A 123 5.94 27.60 7.98
C ARG A 123 5.39 26.54 7.03
N ARG A 124 6.04 26.32 5.88
CA ARG A 124 5.63 25.36 4.85
C ARG A 124 5.97 23.91 5.22
N LEU A 125 7.08 23.68 5.93
CA LEU A 125 7.54 22.31 6.20
C LEU A 125 6.49 21.47 6.94
N ASN A 126 5.73 22.08 7.84
CA ASN A 126 4.66 21.42 8.60
C ASN A 126 3.52 20.88 7.73
N HIS A 127 3.40 21.32 6.47
CA HIS A 127 2.45 20.75 5.51
C HIS A 127 2.97 19.45 4.87
N LEU A 128 4.26 19.14 5.01
CA LEU A 128 4.92 17.99 4.39
C LEU A 128 5.32 16.92 5.39
N CYS A 129 5.80 17.31 6.58
CA CYS A 129 6.17 16.37 7.64
C CYS A 129 6.04 16.98 9.04
N GLY A 130 5.99 16.10 10.05
CA GLY A 130 5.87 16.49 11.47
C GLY A 130 7.20 16.84 12.16
N ARG A 131 8.22 17.32 11.43
CA ARG A 131 9.50 17.77 12.01
C ARG A 131 9.35 19.19 12.54
N ASP A 132 10.07 19.52 13.62
CA ASP A 132 10.15 20.91 14.09
C ASP A 132 11.04 21.73 13.13
N PRO A 133 10.49 22.72 12.40
CA PRO A 133 11.27 23.49 11.44
C PRO A 133 12.04 24.66 12.10
N SER A 134 11.78 24.98 13.37
CA SER A 134 12.22 26.23 14.01
C SER A 134 13.74 26.45 13.96
N VAL A 135 14.50 25.36 14.09
CA VAL A 135 15.97 25.37 14.14
C VAL A 135 16.63 24.91 12.84
N LEU A 136 15.86 24.59 11.80
CA LEU A 136 16.41 24.08 10.54
C LEU A 136 16.97 25.20 9.67
N ASP A 137 18.16 24.97 9.11
CA ASP A 137 18.79 25.80 8.10
C ASP A 137 18.27 25.44 6.69
N GLU A 138 18.72 26.17 5.66
CA GLU A 138 18.29 25.93 4.28
C GLU A 138 18.56 24.50 3.79
N PRO A 139 19.79 23.94 3.90
CA PRO A 139 20.05 22.57 3.48
C PRO A 139 19.18 21.52 4.19
N GLU A 140 18.91 21.71 5.48
CA GLU A 140 18.05 20.81 6.25
C GLU A 140 16.57 20.93 5.86
N LEU A 141 16.08 22.15 5.56
CA LEU A 141 14.74 22.37 5.01
C LEU A 141 14.61 21.73 3.62
N ALA A 142 15.62 21.88 2.76
CA ALA A 142 15.65 21.26 1.45
C ALA A 142 15.68 19.74 1.55
N ARG A 143 16.51 19.19 2.44
CA ARG A 143 16.62 17.74 2.70
C ARG A 143 15.30 17.15 3.18
N ALA A 144 14.71 17.74 4.23
CA ALA A 144 13.44 17.29 4.78
C ALA A 144 12.34 17.32 3.71
N THR A 145 12.33 18.34 2.84
CA THR A 145 11.38 18.43 1.73
C THR A 145 11.58 17.33 0.70
N VAL A 146 12.83 17.03 0.31
CA VAL A 146 13.11 15.96 -0.67
C VAL A 146 12.74 14.59 -0.10
N GLU A 147 13.06 14.31 1.17
CA GLU A 147 12.66 13.09 1.87
C GLU A 147 11.12 12.95 1.88
N SER A 148 10.41 14.00 2.30
CA SER A 148 8.94 13.99 2.33
C SER A 148 8.31 13.87 0.95
N VAL A 149 8.89 14.46 -0.10
CA VAL A 149 8.39 14.28 -1.48
C VAL A 149 8.60 12.86 -1.96
N ALA A 150 9.74 12.24 -1.64
CA ALA A 150 10.02 10.86 -2.03
C ALA A 150 9.03 9.88 -1.38
N GLU A 151 8.89 9.95 -0.06
CA GLU A 151 7.99 9.09 0.73
C GLU A 151 6.53 9.30 0.32
N ASN A 152 6.04 10.55 0.36
CA ASN A 152 4.64 10.84 0.04
C ASN A 152 4.29 10.64 -1.43
N THR A 153 5.26 10.55 -2.36
CA THR A 153 4.94 10.12 -3.73
C THR A 153 4.44 8.68 -3.74
N SER A 154 4.99 7.81 -2.87
CA SER A 154 4.44 6.48 -2.66
C SER A 154 3.05 6.58 -2.06
N ASP A 155 2.92 7.27 -0.94
CA ASP A 155 1.70 7.21 -0.12
C ASP A 155 0.51 7.96 -0.70
N ALA A 156 0.75 9.11 -1.32
CA ALA A 156 -0.32 9.95 -1.85
C ALA A 156 -0.65 9.64 -3.31
N VAL A 157 0.13 8.79 -4.00
CA VAL A 157 -0.06 8.53 -5.43
C VAL A 157 0.08 7.06 -5.81
N VAL A 158 1.26 6.46 -5.64
CA VAL A 158 1.53 5.11 -6.16
C VAL A 158 0.72 4.06 -5.43
N ALA A 159 0.67 4.10 -4.10
CA ALA A 159 -0.03 3.12 -3.30
C ALA A 159 -1.56 3.15 -3.46
N PRO A 160 -2.24 4.32 -3.47
CA PRO A 160 -3.65 4.38 -3.82
C PRO A 160 -3.93 3.82 -5.22
N LEU A 161 -3.14 4.18 -6.23
CA LEU A 161 -3.32 3.66 -7.60
C LEU A 161 -3.08 2.15 -7.69
N PHE A 162 -2.08 1.64 -6.96
CA PHE A 162 -1.78 0.21 -6.86
C PHE A 162 -2.96 -0.55 -6.27
N TRP A 163 -3.45 -0.15 -5.10
CA TRP A 163 -4.58 -0.79 -4.44
C TRP A 163 -5.90 -0.60 -5.21
N GLY A 164 -6.05 0.53 -5.92
CA GLY A 164 -7.14 0.75 -6.87
C GLY A 164 -7.12 -0.21 -8.05
N ALA A 165 -5.95 -0.53 -8.61
CA ALA A 165 -5.83 -1.53 -9.68
C ALA A 165 -6.06 -2.97 -9.18
N VAL A 166 -5.61 -3.28 -7.96
CA VAL A 166 -5.71 -4.63 -7.36
C VAL A 166 -7.12 -4.92 -6.89
N ALA A 167 -7.69 -4.02 -6.08
CA ALA A 167 -8.93 -4.23 -5.33
C ALA A 167 -10.04 -3.22 -5.66
N GLY A 168 -9.84 -2.30 -6.60
CA GLY A 168 -10.84 -1.31 -7.00
C GLY A 168 -11.10 -0.25 -5.93
N LEU A 169 -12.34 0.23 -5.87
CA LEU A 169 -12.78 1.23 -4.89
C LEU A 169 -12.52 0.83 -3.42
N PRO A 170 -12.76 -0.42 -2.97
CA PRO A 170 -12.36 -0.86 -1.64
C PRO A 170 -10.86 -0.65 -1.35
N GLY A 171 -10.00 -0.93 -2.34
CA GLY A 171 -8.56 -0.76 -2.20
C GLY A 171 -8.14 0.70 -2.07
N LEU A 172 -8.71 1.58 -2.90
CA LEU A 172 -8.47 3.04 -2.82
C LEU A 172 -8.78 3.57 -1.42
N LEU A 173 -10.00 3.31 -0.94
CA LEU A 173 -10.48 3.84 0.33
C LEU A 173 -9.80 3.18 1.53
N GLY A 174 -9.60 1.87 1.49
CA GLY A 174 -8.97 1.11 2.56
C GLY A 174 -7.51 1.50 2.76
N TYR A 175 -6.75 1.63 1.67
CA TYR A 175 -5.37 2.08 1.75
C TYR A 175 -5.29 3.50 2.34
N ARG A 176 -6.08 4.44 1.81
CA ARG A 176 -6.04 5.83 2.30
C ARG A 176 -6.45 5.93 3.77
N ALA A 177 -7.42 5.12 4.20
CA ALA A 177 -7.80 5.03 5.60
C ALA A 177 -6.63 4.55 6.46
N ALA A 178 -5.98 3.44 6.10
CA ALA A 178 -4.84 2.90 6.83
C ALA A 178 -3.68 3.91 6.93
N ASN A 179 -3.31 4.53 5.82
CA ASN A 179 -2.28 5.57 5.76
C ASN A 179 -2.62 6.81 6.61
N THR A 180 -3.89 7.21 6.61
CA THR A 180 -4.33 8.31 7.47
C THR A 180 -4.26 7.94 8.96
N LEU A 181 -4.58 6.69 9.32
CA LEU A 181 -4.46 6.23 10.70
C LEU A 181 -3.00 6.16 11.16
N ASP A 182 -2.08 5.73 10.31
CA ASP A 182 -0.65 5.76 10.63
C ASP A 182 -0.16 7.19 10.91
N ALA A 183 -0.52 8.15 10.05
CA ALA A 183 -0.19 9.56 10.28
C ALA A 183 -0.78 10.10 11.61
N MET A 184 -1.97 9.64 12.01
CA MET A 184 -2.64 10.09 13.22
C MET A 184 -2.10 9.45 14.51
N VAL A 185 -1.90 8.14 14.52
CA VAL A 185 -1.59 7.37 15.74
C VAL A 185 -0.39 6.44 15.59
N GLY A 186 0.15 6.22 14.40
CA GLY A 186 1.27 5.30 14.17
C GLY A 186 2.65 5.87 14.50
N HIS A 187 2.77 7.21 14.60
CA HIS A 187 4.01 7.86 15.00
C HIS A 187 4.46 7.48 16.42
N ARG A 188 5.78 7.47 16.65
CA ARG A 188 6.36 7.14 17.95
C ARG A 188 6.02 8.23 18.98
N SER A 189 5.09 7.92 19.88
CA SER A 189 4.77 8.74 21.05
C SER A 189 4.48 7.85 22.25
N ASP A 190 4.66 8.38 23.46
CA ASP A 190 4.43 7.62 24.69
C ASP A 190 2.95 7.21 24.81
N ARG A 191 2.02 8.06 24.31
CA ARG A 191 0.57 7.76 24.22
C ARG A 191 0.28 6.63 23.24
N TYR A 192 0.87 6.66 22.04
CA TYR A 192 0.50 5.72 20.98
C TYR A 192 1.43 4.52 20.81
N ALA A 193 2.49 4.39 21.64
CA ALA A 193 3.48 3.32 21.52
C ALA A 193 2.87 1.91 21.37
N ARG A 194 1.81 1.60 22.13
CA ARG A 194 1.08 0.32 22.01
C ARG A 194 -0.19 0.43 21.16
N PHE A 195 -1.01 1.47 21.38
CA PHE A 195 -2.29 1.66 20.69
C PHE A 195 -2.12 1.88 19.17
N GLY A 196 -1.10 2.63 18.75
CA GLY A 196 -0.81 2.92 17.36
C GLY A 196 -0.13 1.80 16.59
N THR A 197 0.47 0.82 17.28
CA THR A 197 1.25 -0.26 16.63
C THR A 197 0.45 -0.96 15.52
N PRO A 198 -0.82 -1.35 15.70
CA PRO A 198 -1.56 -2.06 14.65
C PRO A 198 -1.80 -1.21 13.39
N ALA A 199 -2.05 0.09 13.54
CA ALA A 199 -2.21 1.01 12.41
C ALA A 199 -0.89 1.15 11.62
N ALA A 200 0.22 1.38 12.33
CA ALA A 200 1.54 1.49 11.72
C ALA A 200 1.96 0.20 10.99
N ARG A 201 1.72 -0.96 11.60
CA ARG A 201 2.03 -2.27 10.98
C ARG A 201 1.16 -2.56 9.76
N LEU A 202 -0.11 -2.14 9.78
CA LEU A 202 -0.99 -2.28 8.63
C LEU A 202 -0.53 -1.38 7.48
N ASP A 203 -0.19 -0.12 7.74
CA ASP A 203 0.36 0.77 6.71
C ASP A 203 1.67 0.20 6.14
N ASP A 204 2.61 -0.17 7.01
CA ASP A 204 3.88 -0.78 6.61
C ASP A 204 3.67 -1.95 5.64
N LEU A 205 2.73 -2.86 5.97
CA LEU A 205 2.38 -4.02 5.15
C LEU A 205 1.78 -3.61 3.80
N LEU A 206 0.83 -2.67 3.80
CA LEU A 206 0.15 -2.21 2.59
C LEU A 206 1.08 -1.43 1.66
N ASN A 207 2.15 -0.85 2.19
CA ASN A 207 3.15 -0.08 1.44
C ASN A 207 4.36 -0.91 0.96
N LEU A 208 4.49 -2.20 1.35
CA LEU A 208 5.63 -3.04 0.92
C LEU A 208 5.81 -3.07 -0.60
N ALA A 209 4.76 -3.42 -1.34
CA ALA A 209 4.83 -3.47 -2.80
C ALA A 209 4.82 -2.07 -3.45
N PRO A 210 3.92 -1.13 -3.04
CA PRO A 210 3.91 0.21 -3.57
C PRO A 210 5.24 0.97 -3.43
N ALA A 211 5.90 0.93 -2.27
CA ALA A 211 7.14 1.68 -2.06
C ALA A 211 8.28 1.18 -2.97
N ARG A 212 8.36 -0.14 -3.19
CA ARG A 212 9.32 -0.74 -4.14
C ARG A 212 9.02 -0.32 -5.57
N LEU A 213 7.73 -0.33 -5.95
CA LEU A 213 7.30 0.17 -7.25
C LEU A 213 7.66 1.66 -7.41
N THR A 214 7.44 2.48 -6.38
CA THR A 214 7.81 3.91 -6.35
C THR A 214 9.31 4.09 -6.58
N GLY A 215 10.15 3.33 -5.88
CA GLY A 215 11.61 3.36 -6.06
C GLY A 215 12.02 3.00 -7.49
N LEU A 216 11.51 1.89 -8.04
CA LEU A 216 11.81 1.45 -9.41
C LEU A 216 11.33 2.44 -10.47
N LEU A 217 10.12 3.01 -10.31
CA LEU A 217 9.61 4.05 -11.19
C LEU A 217 10.47 5.31 -11.12
N THR A 218 10.91 5.70 -9.92
CA THR A 218 11.81 6.84 -9.71
C THR A 218 13.13 6.65 -10.47
N VAL A 219 13.74 5.45 -10.38
CA VAL A 219 14.93 5.10 -11.17
C VAL A 219 14.65 5.22 -12.67
N ALA A 220 13.54 4.66 -13.16
CA ALA A 220 13.20 4.66 -14.58
C ALA A 220 12.99 6.08 -15.14
N VAL A 221 12.35 6.96 -14.36
CA VAL A 221 12.01 8.32 -14.80
C VAL A 221 13.07 9.37 -14.42
N ALA A 222 14.17 9.02 -13.75
CA ALA A 222 15.21 9.96 -13.33
C ALA A 222 15.63 11.00 -14.41
N PRO A 223 15.78 10.65 -15.70
CA PRO A 223 16.17 11.61 -16.75
C PRO A 223 15.21 12.77 -16.97
N VAL A 224 13.92 12.63 -16.63
CA VAL A 224 12.92 13.71 -16.78
C VAL A 224 13.26 14.96 -15.97
N ALA A 225 14.13 14.82 -14.97
CA ALA A 225 14.63 15.92 -14.15
C ALA A 225 16.16 16.05 -14.23
N ARG A 226 16.76 15.69 -15.38
CA ARG A 226 18.22 15.69 -15.60
C ARG A 226 18.96 14.84 -14.56
N GLY A 227 18.31 13.78 -14.10
CA GLY A 227 18.91 12.76 -13.24
C GLY A 227 19.56 11.65 -14.05
N ASP A 228 20.36 10.85 -13.37
CA ASP A 228 21.07 9.71 -13.95
C ASP A 228 20.40 8.41 -13.49
N ARG A 229 20.02 7.55 -14.45
CA ARG A 229 19.36 6.26 -14.18
C ARG A 229 20.29 5.27 -13.51
N GLU A 230 21.54 5.19 -13.95
CA GLU A 230 22.53 4.24 -13.44
C GLU A 230 22.90 4.61 -12.01
N ARG A 231 23.11 5.90 -11.74
CA ARG A 231 23.31 6.38 -10.37
C ARG A 231 22.09 6.13 -9.48
N ALA A 232 20.87 6.43 -9.96
CA ALA A 232 19.64 6.16 -9.22
C ALA A 232 19.50 4.68 -8.87
N TRP A 233 19.79 3.81 -9.83
CA TRP A 233 19.79 2.36 -9.65
C TRP A 233 20.83 1.89 -8.65
N HIS A 234 22.07 2.36 -8.77
CA HIS A 234 23.17 1.97 -7.88
C HIS A 234 22.88 2.38 -6.43
N VAL A 235 22.48 3.63 -6.21
CA VAL A 235 22.12 4.14 -4.87
C VAL A 235 20.91 3.41 -4.29
N TRP A 236 19.84 3.25 -5.06
CA TRP A 236 18.67 2.46 -4.61
C TRP A 236 19.06 1.01 -4.30
N ARG A 237 19.97 0.42 -5.09
CA ARG A 237 20.38 -0.96 -4.85
C ARG A 237 21.20 -1.14 -3.58
N ARG A 238 22.05 -0.18 -3.28
CA ARG A 238 22.94 -0.18 -2.11
C ARG A 238 22.17 0.18 -0.84
N ASP A 239 21.38 1.25 -0.87
CA ASP A 239 20.94 1.94 0.35
C ASP A 239 19.47 1.68 0.73
N ARG A 240 18.65 1.02 -0.12
CA ARG A 240 17.20 0.87 0.11
C ARG A 240 16.79 0.18 1.42
N ASN A 241 17.71 -0.51 2.08
CA ASN A 241 17.47 -1.24 3.32
C ASN A 241 18.05 -0.54 4.56
N ASP A 242 18.73 0.61 4.39
CA ASP A 242 19.43 1.32 5.48
C ASP A 242 18.51 2.30 6.22
N HIS A 243 17.20 2.24 5.96
CA HIS A 243 16.21 3.09 6.60
C HIS A 243 15.41 2.31 7.66
N PRO A 244 15.06 2.90 8.83
CA PRO A 244 14.26 2.22 9.86
C PRO A 244 12.88 1.74 9.40
N SER A 245 12.25 2.49 8.49
CA SER A 245 11.03 2.05 7.80
C SER A 245 11.39 1.16 6.59
N PRO A 246 10.74 0.00 6.43
CA PRO A 246 10.96 -0.92 5.31
C PRO A 246 10.52 -0.36 3.95
N ASN A 247 9.82 0.78 3.96
CA ASN A 247 9.20 1.40 2.80
C ASN A 247 9.89 2.71 2.42
N ALA A 248 10.10 3.63 3.37
CA ALA A 248 10.67 4.94 3.08
C ALA A 248 12.07 4.85 2.46
N GLY A 249 12.90 3.89 2.91
CA GLY A 249 14.22 3.64 2.31
C GLY A 249 14.18 3.33 0.81
N GLN A 250 13.12 2.69 0.32
CA GLN A 250 12.93 2.40 -1.10
C GLN A 250 12.72 3.68 -1.92
N CYS A 251 11.96 4.63 -1.38
CA CYS A 251 11.60 5.87 -2.06
C CYS A 251 12.73 6.90 -1.96
N GLU A 252 13.27 7.10 -0.76
CA GLU A 252 14.29 8.10 -0.47
C GLU A 252 15.62 7.78 -1.18
N SER A 253 16.10 6.53 -1.14
CA SER A 253 17.35 6.16 -1.81
C SER A 253 17.27 6.34 -3.34
N ALA A 254 16.14 5.97 -3.95
CA ALA A 254 15.92 6.18 -5.38
C ALA A 254 15.90 7.67 -5.75
N MET A 255 15.23 8.50 -4.93
CA MET A 255 15.20 9.96 -5.14
C MET A 255 16.58 10.59 -4.93
N ALA A 256 17.33 10.17 -3.91
CA ALA A 256 18.68 10.62 -3.63
C ALA A 256 19.60 10.37 -4.84
N GLY A 257 19.60 9.14 -5.36
CA GLY A 257 20.38 8.79 -6.54
C GLY A 257 19.91 9.50 -7.82
N ALA A 258 18.60 9.66 -8.02
CA ALA A 258 18.06 10.40 -9.18
C ALA A 258 18.50 11.87 -9.18
N LEU A 259 18.47 12.53 -8.02
CA LEU A 259 18.87 13.93 -7.88
C LEU A 259 20.39 14.12 -7.82
N GLY A 260 21.12 13.11 -7.35
CA GLY A 260 22.56 13.17 -7.09
C GLY A 260 22.88 13.87 -5.78
N VAL A 261 22.09 13.61 -4.76
CA VAL A 261 22.20 14.22 -3.42
C VAL A 261 22.30 13.13 -2.36
N ARG A 262 22.60 13.54 -1.12
CA ARG A 262 22.56 12.67 0.06
C ARG A 262 21.42 13.05 0.99
N LEU A 263 20.61 12.07 1.38
CA LEU A 263 19.52 12.18 2.36
C LEU A 263 19.90 11.45 3.67
N GLY A 264 19.06 11.56 4.70
CA GLY A 264 19.32 10.98 6.02
C GLY A 264 20.22 11.85 6.90
N GLY A 265 20.89 11.24 7.87
CA GLY A 265 21.67 11.95 8.89
C GLY A 265 20.85 12.28 10.15
N ARG A 266 21.27 13.32 10.88
CA ARG A 266 20.67 13.69 12.18
C ARG A 266 19.35 14.42 11.97
N ASN A 267 18.26 13.84 12.45
CA ASN A 267 16.95 14.46 12.56
C ASN A 267 16.66 14.84 14.01
N VAL A 268 16.08 16.01 14.25
CA VAL A 268 15.62 16.43 15.59
C VAL A 268 14.10 16.55 15.55
N TYR A 269 13.42 15.78 16.40
CA TYR A 269 11.97 15.76 16.55
C TYR A 269 11.62 16.14 17.99
N PHE A 270 11.09 17.35 18.22
CA PHE A 270 10.58 17.78 19.53
C PHE A 270 11.51 17.42 20.71
N GLY A 271 12.82 17.69 20.56
CA GLY A 271 13.85 17.40 21.57
C GLY A 271 14.49 16.00 21.53
N ARG A 272 14.00 15.07 20.71
CA ARG A 272 14.61 13.75 20.48
C ARG A 272 15.43 13.75 19.19
N SER A 273 16.73 13.40 19.26
CA SER A 273 17.57 13.22 18.07
C SER A 273 17.54 11.77 17.57
N GLU A 274 17.21 11.57 16.30
CA GLU A 274 17.33 10.29 15.60
C GLU A 274 18.42 10.43 14.52
N VAL A 275 19.44 9.58 14.56
CA VAL A 275 20.46 9.52 13.51
C VAL A 275 20.09 8.42 12.53
N ARG A 276 19.81 8.78 11.29
CA ARG A 276 19.54 7.84 10.20
C ARG A 276 20.80 7.65 9.35
N PRO A 277 21.04 6.43 8.83
CA PRO A 277 22.06 6.22 7.81
C PRO A 277 21.87 7.16 6.63
N PHE A 278 22.98 7.51 5.98
CA PHE A 278 22.93 8.33 4.78
C PHE A 278 22.47 7.51 3.58
N LEU A 279 21.62 8.10 2.74
CA LEU A 279 21.18 7.53 1.47
C LEU A 279 21.74 8.38 0.33
N GLY A 280 22.59 7.80 -0.52
CA GLY A 280 23.31 8.48 -1.59
C GLY A 280 24.61 9.17 -1.17
N ASP A 281 25.43 9.54 -2.16
CA ASP A 281 26.81 10.04 -1.96
C ASP A 281 26.99 11.52 -2.32
N GLY A 282 25.92 12.18 -2.74
CA GLY A 282 25.98 13.55 -3.24
C GLY A 282 26.08 14.63 -2.15
N PRO A 283 26.13 15.90 -2.54
CA PRO A 283 25.98 17.01 -1.60
C PRO A 283 24.59 16.98 -0.92
N ARG A 284 24.44 17.78 0.14
CA ARG A 284 23.10 18.01 0.72
C ARG A 284 22.17 18.63 -0.34
N PRO A 285 20.86 18.35 -0.27
CA PRO A 285 19.88 19.04 -1.10
C PRO A 285 19.92 20.55 -0.90
N GLU A 286 19.42 21.25 -1.91
CA GLU A 286 19.39 22.71 -2.02
C GLU A 286 18.08 23.06 -2.74
N ALA A 287 17.68 24.32 -2.74
CA ALA A 287 16.43 24.77 -3.34
C ALA A 287 16.22 24.30 -4.80
N ARG A 288 17.29 24.22 -5.61
CA ARG A 288 17.25 23.72 -7.00
C ARG A 288 16.75 22.28 -7.13
N HIS A 289 16.95 21.46 -6.09
CA HIS A 289 16.59 20.05 -6.08
C HIS A 289 15.08 19.84 -5.87
N LEU A 290 14.37 20.79 -5.25
CA LEU A 290 12.95 20.63 -4.93
C LEU A 290 12.07 20.63 -6.18
N ARG A 291 12.32 21.55 -7.12
CA ARG A 291 11.63 21.54 -8.42
C ARG A 291 11.91 20.25 -9.21
N ARG A 292 13.12 19.69 -9.09
CA ARG A 292 13.48 18.42 -9.74
C ARG A 292 12.75 17.24 -9.07
N ALA A 293 12.68 17.21 -7.74
CA ALA A 293 11.91 16.21 -6.98
C ALA A 293 10.43 16.23 -7.36
N ALA A 294 9.81 17.41 -7.45
CA ALA A 294 8.42 17.58 -7.89
C ALA A 294 8.18 17.04 -9.31
N ARG A 295 9.12 17.28 -10.24
CA ARG A 295 9.04 16.74 -11.61
C ARG A 295 9.13 15.21 -11.65
N ILE A 296 10.05 14.63 -10.88
CA ILE A 296 10.17 13.17 -10.74
C ILE A 296 8.88 12.60 -10.15
N SER A 297 8.38 13.17 -9.06
CA SER A 297 7.11 12.78 -8.43
C SER A 297 5.94 12.77 -9.43
N GLY A 298 5.82 13.82 -10.25
CA GLY A 298 4.80 13.89 -11.31
C GLY A 298 4.98 12.83 -12.40
N ALA A 299 6.22 12.52 -12.80
CA ALA A 299 6.50 11.45 -13.75
C ALA A 299 6.19 10.07 -13.18
N VAL A 300 6.60 9.79 -11.94
CA VAL A 300 6.28 8.56 -11.21
C VAL A 300 4.77 8.37 -11.11
N GLY A 301 4.01 9.41 -10.76
CA GLY A 301 2.56 9.35 -10.69
C GLY A 301 1.90 8.97 -12.02
N ARG A 302 2.35 9.56 -13.14
CA ARG A 302 1.85 9.21 -14.48
C ARG A 302 2.21 7.78 -14.88
N SER A 303 3.43 7.33 -14.57
CA SER A 303 3.85 5.94 -14.82
C SER A 303 3.06 4.94 -13.99
N ALA A 304 2.80 5.25 -12.71
CA ALA A 304 1.98 4.42 -11.83
C ALA A 304 0.53 4.34 -12.32
N LEU A 305 -0.05 5.46 -12.79
CA LEU A 305 -1.37 5.46 -13.42
C LEU A 305 -1.40 4.58 -14.67
N ALA A 306 -0.41 4.72 -15.56
CA ALA A 306 -0.34 3.93 -16.78
C ALA A 306 -0.27 2.42 -16.47
N LEU A 307 0.52 2.04 -15.47
CA LEU A 307 0.59 0.65 -14.98
C LEU A 307 -0.74 0.20 -14.36
N ALA A 308 -1.36 1.01 -13.52
CA ALA A 308 -2.65 0.69 -12.90
C ALA A 308 -3.75 0.45 -13.94
N VAL A 309 -3.83 1.32 -14.95
CA VAL A 309 -4.76 1.19 -16.09
C VAL A 309 -4.42 -0.05 -16.93
N ALA A 310 -3.14 -0.30 -17.23
CA ALA A 310 -2.72 -1.48 -17.98
C ALA A 310 -3.03 -2.78 -17.25
N VAL A 311 -2.82 -2.85 -15.93
CA VAL A 311 -3.17 -4.02 -15.10
C VAL A 311 -4.68 -4.22 -15.07
N ALA A 312 -5.46 -3.15 -14.89
CA ALA A 312 -6.92 -3.24 -14.94
C ALA A 312 -7.38 -3.83 -16.29
N VAL A 313 -6.91 -3.27 -17.41
CA VAL A 313 -7.27 -3.72 -18.76
C VAL A 313 -6.75 -5.14 -19.07
N GLY A 314 -5.53 -5.48 -18.65
CA GLY A 314 -4.91 -6.80 -18.86
C GLY A 314 -5.69 -7.94 -18.21
N ARG A 315 -6.31 -7.71 -17.04
CA ARG A 315 -7.22 -8.66 -16.39
C ARG A 315 -8.48 -8.94 -17.25
N ALA A 316 -8.96 -7.96 -18.01
CA ALA A 316 -10.07 -8.18 -18.94
C ALA A 316 -9.66 -9.05 -20.13
N ALA A 317 -8.41 -8.95 -20.58
CA ALA A 317 -7.88 -9.72 -21.71
C ALA A 317 -7.61 -11.18 -21.33
N LEU A 318 -6.99 -11.45 -20.17
CA LEU A 318 -6.75 -12.83 -19.70
C LEU A 318 -8.05 -13.60 -19.42
N GLY A 319 -9.10 -12.91 -18.96
CA GLY A 319 -10.43 -13.50 -18.82
C GLY A 319 -11.13 -13.86 -20.14
N ARG A 320 -10.58 -13.46 -21.30
CA ARG A 320 -11.02 -13.90 -22.64
C ARG A 320 -10.31 -15.17 -23.10
N ALA A 321 -9.12 -15.46 -22.57
CA ALA A 321 -8.26 -16.54 -23.05
C ALA A 321 -8.58 -17.91 -22.43
N VAL A 322 -9.48 -17.99 -21.45
CA VAL A 322 -10.00 -19.25 -20.91
C VAL A 322 -11.29 -19.60 -21.66
N PRO A 323 -11.28 -20.62 -22.56
CA PRO A 323 -12.50 -21.06 -23.21
C PRO A 323 -13.49 -21.56 -22.16
N GLY A 324 -14.70 -21.02 -22.13
CA GLY A 324 -15.79 -21.59 -21.35
C GLY A 324 -16.13 -23.00 -21.88
N PRO A 325 -16.68 -23.89 -21.04
CA PRO A 325 -17.18 -25.16 -21.52
C PRO A 325 -18.27 -24.93 -22.57
N ASP A 326 -18.23 -25.70 -23.66
CA ASP A 326 -19.31 -25.78 -24.65
C ASP A 326 -20.66 -26.09 -23.96
N ARG A 327 -21.80 -25.82 -24.60
CA ARG A 327 -23.17 -26.19 -24.17
C ARG A 327 -23.30 -27.67 -23.75
N ASN A 328 -22.36 -28.53 -24.14
CA ASN A 328 -22.24 -29.93 -23.72
C ASN A 328 -21.21 -30.20 -22.60
N GLY A 329 -20.71 -29.19 -21.89
CA GLY A 329 -19.79 -29.35 -20.75
C GLY A 329 -18.36 -29.78 -21.10
N ARG A 330 -17.96 -29.71 -22.38
CA ARG A 330 -16.60 -30.09 -22.81
C ARG A 330 -15.66 -28.89 -22.78
N VAL A 331 -14.58 -28.99 -22.02
CA VAL A 331 -13.42 -28.07 -22.08
C VAL A 331 -12.52 -28.56 -23.22
N ARG A 332 -12.38 -27.77 -24.29
CA ARG A 332 -11.39 -28.05 -25.34
C ARG A 332 -10.00 -27.68 -24.81
N GLY A 333 -9.17 -28.68 -24.53
CA GLY A 333 -7.73 -28.48 -24.34
C GLY A 333 -7.08 -27.97 -25.63
N ALA A 334 -5.99 -27.21 -25.49
CA ALA A 334 -5.25 -26.57 -26.58
C ALA A 334 -4.58 -27.53 -27.59
N LEU A 335 -4.79 -28.84 -27.44
CA LEU A 335 -4.36 -29.88 -28.36
C LEU A 335 -5.58 -30.77 -28.61
N GLY A 336 -6.17 -30.67 -29.80
CA GLY A 336 -7.47 -31.22 -30.15
C GLY A 336 -7.60 -32.76 -30.11
N ARG A 337 -7.56 -33.36 -28.92
CA ARG A 337 -8.00 -34.74 -28.69
C ARG A 337 -9.05 -34.77 -27.58
N ALA A 338 -10.24 -35.22 -27.94
CA ALA A 338 -11.31 -35.53 -27.00
C ALA A 338 -10.93 -36.83 -26.25
N VAL A 339 -10.76 -36.74 -24.93
CA VAL A 339 -10.63 -37.93 -24.07
C VAL A 339 -12.05 -38.37 -23.69
N PRO A 340 -12.49 -39.61 -23.98
CA PRO A 340 -13.78 -40.12 -23.52
C PRO A 340 -13.75 -40.33 -22.00
N ARG A 341 -14.90 -40.14 -21.34
CA ARG A 341 -15.08 -40.53 -19.93
C ARG A 341 -14.91 -42.05 -19.78
N PRO A 342 -14.27 -42.55 -18.71
CA PRO A 342 -14.41 -43.95 -18.35
C PRO A 342 -15.84 -44.17 -17.84
N THR A 343 -16.64 -44.88 -18.61
CA THR A 343 -17.91 -45.47 -18.18
C THR A 343 -17.63 -46.76 -17.42
N GLY A 344 -18.20 -46.90 -16.23
CA GLY A 344 -18.41 -48.19 -15.58
C GLY A 344 -17.38 -48.60 -14.53
N VAL A 345 -17.58 -48.14 -13.29
CA VAL A 345 -17.08 -48.84 -12.08
C VAL A 345 -18.21 -48.88 -11.05
N GLU A 346 -19.33 -49.52 -11.40
CA GLU A 346 -20.37 -49.87 -10.40
C GLU A 346 -20.81 -51.35 -10.47
N ASP A 347 -20.30 -52.17 -11.40
CA ASP A 347 -20.72 -53.58 -11.53
C ASP A 347 -19.67 -54.65 -11.17
N ARG A 348 -18.66 -54.32 -10.35
CA ARG A 348 -17.64 -55.30 -9.92
C ARG A 348 -17.41 -55.41 -8.42
N VAL A 349 -18.45 -55.23 -7.61
CA VAL A 349 -18.42 -55.60 -6.17
C VAL A 349 -19.58 -56.53 -5.76
N ARG A 350 -20.50 -56.85 -6.67
CA ARG A 350 -21.67 -57.71 -6.38
C ARG A 350 -21.51 -59.16 -6.85
N GLY A 351 -20.29 -59.71 -6.76
CA GLY A 351 -19.96 -61.07 -7.21
C GLY A 351 -19.02 -61.88 -6.30
N ALA A 352 -18.65 -61.35 -5.12
CA ALA A 352 -17.74 -62.03 -4.19
C ALA A 352 -18.30 -62.12 -2.75
N LEU A 353 -19.61 -62.38 -2.63
CA LEU A 353 -20.21 -62.94 -1.41
C LEU A 353 -20.64 -64.36 -1.71
N GLY A 354 -19.70 -65.28 -1.51
CA GLY A 354 -19.92 -66.71 -1.61
C GLY A 354 -18.91 -67.45 -0.74
N ARG A 355 -19.37 -67.86 0.44
CA ARG A 355 -18.79 -68.90 1.33
C ARG A 355 -17.64 -68.46 2.25
N ALA A 356 -17.97 -68.16 3.50
CA ALA A 356 -17.39 -68.80 4.68
C ALA A 356 -18.24 -68.52 5.92
N THR A 357 -18.58 -69.59 6.63
CA THR A 357 -19.45 -69.72 7.81
C THR A 357 -18.72 -69.40 9.12
N PRO A 358 -19.41 -69.35 10.29
CA PRO A 358 -19.14 -68.40 11.37
C PRO A 358 -18.41 -69.00 12.57
N ALA A 359 -17.67 -68.15 13.30
CA ALA A 359 -17.33 -68.41 14.69
C ALA A 359 -16.97 -67.10 15.42
N GLY A 360 -17.49 -66.94 16.65
CA GLY A 360 -16.79 -66.18 17.70
C GLY A 360 -17.31 -64.80 18.05
N VAL A 361 -18.46 -64.77 18.73
CA VAL A 361 -18.91 -63.82 19.76
C VAL A 361 -17.78 -63.06 20.49
N ALA A 362 -17.90 -61.74 20.66
CA ALA A 362 -18.03 -61.06 21.97
C ALA A 362 -17.92 -59.53 21.88
N SER A 363 -18.76 -58.87 22.67
CA SER A 363 -18.91 -57.43 22.80
C SER A 363 -18.24 -56.91 24.08
N VAL A 364 -18.04 -55.58 24.11
CA VAL A 364 -18.08 -54.71 25.30
C VAL A 364 -16.81 -54.66 26.18
N ARG A 365 -16.41 -53.41 26.45
CA ARG A 365 -15.66 -52.89 27.62
C ARG A 365 -14.66 -53.84 28.27
N ASP A 366 -13.39 -53.53 28.08
CA ASP A 366 -12.32 -53.41 29.08
C ASP A 366 -11.05 -53.24 28.26
N ILE A 367 -10.31 -52.14 28.37
CA ILE A 367 -9.07 -52.12 29.14
C ILE A 367 -8.78 -50.63 29.43
N ARG A 368 -9.02 -50.24 30.67
CA ARG A 368 -8.46 -49.01 31.26
C ARG A 368 -8.05 -49.33 32.69
N ALA A 369 -6.86 -49.90 32.86
CA ALA A 369 -6.04 -49.80 34.09
C ALA A 369 -4.77 -50.64 33.90
N GLY A 370 -3.60 -50.06 34.15
CA GLY A 370 -2.37 -50.83 34.24
C GLY A 370 -1.09 -50.01 34.16
N ALA A 371 -0.60 -49.59 35.32
CA ALA A 371 0.80 -49.30 35.64
C ALA A 371 1.44 -47.98 35.16
N SER A 372 1.27 -47.00 36.05
CA SER A 372 2.20 -45.95 36.44
C SER A 372 3.57 -46.42 36.97
N ARG A 373 4.57 -45.50 36.91
CA ARG A 373 5.89 -45.43 37.62
C ARG A 373 7.00 -46.25 36.94
N VAL A 374 8.22 -45.75 36.68
CA VAL A 374 9.22 -45.01 37.49
C VAL A 374 10.12 -44.24 36.47
N GLY A 375 10.45 -42.94 36.58
CA GLY A 375 11.39 -42.29 37.51
C GLY A 375 12.58 -41.72 36.69
N ALA A 376 12.73 -40.40 36.56
CA ALA A 376 13.74 -39.56 37.24
C ALA A 376 15.21 -39.92 36.90
N GLY A 377 16.10 -39.03 36.48
CA GLY A 377 16.10 -37.57 36.32
C GLY A 377 17.54 -37.02 36.28
N ARG A 378 17.64 -35.68 36.33
CA ARG A 378 18.80 -34.80 36.63
C ARG A 378 19.91 -34.73 35.57
N GLY A 379 20.61 -33.59 35.36
CA GLY A 379 20.69 -32.28 36.02
C GLY A 379 21.41 -31.29 35.07
N ARG A 380 21.04 -30.01 35.02
CA ARG A 380 21.54 -28.84 35.80
C ARG A 380 23.06 -28.56 35.73
N ALA A 381 23.38 -27.32 35.32
CA ALA A 381 24.33 -26.33 35.87
C ALA A 381 24.92 -25.52 34.70
N ALA A 382 25.18 -24.21 34.77
CA ALA A 382 24.98 -23.15 35.77
C ALA A 382 24.81 -21.82 35.01
#